data_AF-M7UBN5-F1
#
_entry.id   AF-M7UBN5-F1
#
_cell.length_a   1.000
_cell.length_b   1.000
_cell.length_c   1.000
_cell.angle_alpha   90.00
_cell.angle_beta   90.00
_cell.angle_gamma   90.00
#
_symmetry.space_group_name_H-M   'P 1'
#
loop_
_entity.id
_entity.type
_entity.pdbx_description
1 polymer ?
#
loop_
_entity_poly.entity_id
_entity_poly.type
_entity_poly.pdbx_seq_one_letter_code
_entity_poly.pdbx_strand_id
1 'polypeptide(L)'
;MSIFENGSDSDNRYKDLEGYGKGENEGTYGVRFELLWRDYMRLCTRKFGPKLFQLGGFKDEENAHSKWSRLDSPRDGVSKEQIQEIIERFLNGTTGMGFIDASQRECYHTGYTSNRARQNVASFLAKHLYIDWRIGAEWYECMLVDYDVSSNWGNWQYVAGVGNDPRGNDRIFNPVKQAFDYDPKAEYVLAWVDELRGVDELGQIFQAWTINDQEKKEELGIADTEMVTNPLKRIDFKINRGRGGGGGRGGGRGRPPYRPHGGDRWMGRRSGPGDQGRGGFHGGRGDRGFHQARRLYRGGRGSGSELRTGMMDKEREAAADNE
;
A
#
# COMPACT_ATOMS: atom_id res chain seq x y z
N MET A 1 -13.00 -14.36 -25.28
CA MET A 1 -13.06 -12.98 -24.78
C MET A 1 -14.50 -12.54 -24.74
N SER A 2 -14.90 -11.87 -23.67
CA SER A 2 -16.24 -11.25 -23.62
C SER A 2 -16.33 -10.09 -24.62
N ILE A 3 -17.54 -9.70 -25.01
CA ILE A 3 -17.77 -8.54 -25.91
C ILE A 3 -17.10 -7.26 -25.41
N PHE A 4 -16.98 -7.11 -24.09
CA PHE A 4 -16.31 -5.99 -23.42
C PHE A 4 -14.79 -6.00 -23.60
N GLU A 5 -14.15 -7.17 -23.58
CA GLU A 5 -12.70 -7.30 -23.78
C GLU A 5 -12.29 -7.03 -25.23
N ASN A 6 -13.22 -7.20 -26.17
CA ASN A 6 -13.02 -6.85 -27.58
C ASN A 6 -13.27 -5.35 -27.87
N GLY A 7 -13.66 -4.56 -26.86
CA GLY A 7 -14.00 -3.14 -27.03
C GLY A 7 -15.22 -2.94 -27.94
N SER A 8 -16.15 -3.89 -27.95
CA SER A 8 -17.33 -3.89 -28.82
C SER A 8 -18.62 -3.97 -28.00
N ASP A 9 -19.75 -3.63 -28.61
CA ASP A 9 -21.07 -3.75 -27.98
C ASP A 9 -22.04 -4.53 -28.86
N SER A 10 -23.02 -5.19 -28.24
CA SER A 10 -23.94 -6.10 -28.94
C SER A 10 -24.83 -5.41 -29.98
N ASP A 11 -25.06 -4.10 -29.81
CA ASP A 11 -25.94 -3.29 -30.64
C ASP A 11 -25.20 -2.21 -31.47
N ASN A 12 -23.87 -2.25 -31.51
CA ASN A 12 -23.00 -1.30 -32.23
C ASN A 12 -23.31 0.18 -31.94
N ARG A 13 -23.80 0.50 -30.73
CA ARG A 13 -24.11 1.88 -30.32
C ARG A 13 -22.89 2.77 -30.31
N TYR A 14 -21.71 2.19 -30.06
CA TYR A 14 -20.47 2.94 -29.90
C TYR A 14 -19.52 2.77 -31.08
N LYS A 15 -20.00 2.23 -32.20
CA LYS A 15 -19.16 1.89 -33.37
C LYS A 15 -18.36 3.06 -33.94
N ASP A 16 -18.87 4.27 -33.76
CA ASP A 16 -18.29 5.50 -34.31
C ASP A 16 -17.33 6.17 -33.30
N LEU A 17 -17.17 5.63 -32.08
CA LEU A 17 -16.23 6.16 -31.08
C LEU A 17 -14.82 5.66 -31.33
N GLU A 18 -13.85 6.52 -31.01
CA GLU A 18 -12.45 6.15 -31.02
C GLU A 18 -12.17 5.01 -30.02
N GLY A 19 -11.53 3.94 -30.50
CA GLY A 19 -11.24 2.76 -29.68
C GLY A 19 -12.22 1.60 -29.86
N TYR A 20 -13.36 1.81 -30.54
CA TYR A 20 -14.32 0.74 -30.80
C TYR A 20 -13.69 -0.43 -31.57
N GLY A 21 -13.92 -1.65 -31.09
CA GLY A 21 -13.41 -2.88 -31.69
C GLY A 21 -11.89 -3.07 -31.60
N LYS A 22 -11.16 -2.15 -30.96
CA LYS A 22 -9.69 -2.24 -30.81
C LYS A 22 -9.25 -3.14 -29.65
N GLY A 23 -10.20 -3.63 -28.83
CA GLY A 23 -9.91 -4.44 -27.66
C GLY A 23 -9.30 -3.65 -26.49
N GLU A 24 -8.83 -4.39 -25.50
CA GLU A 24 -8.16 -3.85 -24.32
C GLU A 24 -6.75 -3.30 -24.66
N ASN A 25 -6.44 -2.12 -24.12
CA ASN A 25 -5.12 -1.51 -24.05
C ASN A 25 -4.69 -1.30 -22.58
N GLU A 26 -3.49 -0.78 -22.33
CA GLU A 26 -2.97 -0.62 -20.96
C GLU A 26 -3.86 0.26 -20.06
N GLY A 27 -4.41 1.36 -20.58
CA GLY A 27 -5.29 2.25 -19.83
C GLY A 27 -6.63 1.59 -19.46
N THR A 28 -7.29 0.97 -20.43
CA THR A 28 -8.55 0.24 -20.21
C THR A 28 -8.36 -0.99 -19.32
N TYR A 29 -7.22 -1.68 -19.46
CA TYR A 29 -6.80 -2.74 -18.53
C TYR A 29 -6.66 -2.20 -17.11
N GLY A 30 -5.99 -1.05 -16.94
CA GLY A 30 -5.82 -0.40 -15.65
C GLY A 30 -7.17 -0.15 -14.96
N VAL A 31 -8.13 0.46 -15.67
CA VAL A 31 -9.48 0.68 -15.15
C VAL A 31 -10.16 -0.63 -14.76
N ARG A 32 -10.14 -1.64 -15.64
CA ARG A 32 -10.71 -2.95 -15.34
C ARG A 32 -10.06 -3.58 -14.10
N PHE A 33 -8.75 -3.46 -13.98
CA PHE A 33 -7.99 -4.01 -12.88
C PHE A 33 -8.33 -3.35 -11.53
N GLU A 34 -8.53 -2.03 -11.50
CA GLU A 34 -9.00 -1.32 -10.30
C GLU A 34 -10.44 -1.72 -9.93
N LEU A 35 -11.31 -1.98 -10.91
CA LEU A 35 -12.65 -2.51 -10.65
C LEU A 35 -12.59 -3.91 -10.03
N LEU A 36 -11.64 -4.75 -10.45
CA LEU A 36 -11.40 -6.05 -9.82
C LEU A 36 -10.89 -5.91 -8.38
N TRP A 37 -10.11 -4.87 -8.06
CA TRP A 37 -9.70 -4.58 -6.69
C TRP A 37 -10.90 -4.29 -5.78
N ARG A 38 -11.83 -3.46 -6.26
CA ARG A 38 -13.07 -3.16 -5.55
C ARG A 38 -13.85 -4.44 -5.26
N ASP A 39 -14.02 -5.29 -6.26
CA ASP A 39 -14.72 -6.56 -6.09
C ASP A 39 -13.97 -7.51 -5.14
N TYR A 40 -12.64 -7.56 -5.22
CA TYR A 40 -11.79 -8.30 -4.28
C TYR A 40 -11.99 -7.85 -2.83
N MET A 41 -12.06 -6.54 -2.57
CA MET A 41 -12.29 -5.99 -1.23
C MET A 41 -13.68 -6.36 -0.70
N ARG A 42 -14.71 -6.34 -1.54
CA ARG A 42 -16.06 -6.80 -1.18
C ARG A 42 -16.08 -8.30 -0.83
N LEU A 43 -15.39 -9.12 -1.61
CA LEU A 43 -15.26 -10.56 -1.33
C LEU A 43 -14.49 -10.82 -0.03
N CYS A 44 -13.44 -10.05 0.24
CA CYS A 44 -12.70 -10.12 1.50
C CYS A 44 -13.62 -9.74 2.68
N THR A 45 -14.38 -8.65 2.57
CA THR A 45 -15.37 -8.26 3.58
C THR A 45 -16.35 -9.40 3.88
N ARG A 46 -16.91 -10.03 2.84
CA ARG A 46 -17.82 -11.19 3.00
C ARG A 46 -17.15 -12.39 3.67
N LYS A 47 -15.88 -12.65 3.37
CA LYS A 47 -15.13 -13.80 3.90
C LYS A 47 -14.73 -13.61 5.37
N PHE A 48 -14.22 -12.42 5.72
CA PHE A 48 -13.61 -12.15 7.02
C PHE A 48 -14.59 -11.51 8.02
N GLY A 49 -15.70 -10.95 7.52
CA GLY A 49 -16.79 -10.43 8.34
C GLY A 49 -16.30 -9.37 9.34
N PRO A 50 -16.63 -9.48 10.64
CA PRO A 50 -16.27 -8.49 11.66
C PRO A 50 -14.75 -8.24 11.80
N LYS A 51 -13.89 -9.16 11.36
CA LYS A 51 -12.43 -8.93 11.33
C LYS A 51 -12.03 -7.73 10.46
N LEU A 52 -12.93 -7.23 9.61
CA LEU A 52 -12.74 -5.99 8.87
C LEU A 52 -12.51 -4.76 9.78
N PHE A 53 -13.09 -4.76 10.99
CA PHE A 53 -13.08 -3.61 11.91
C PHE A 53 -12.18 -3.81 13.13
N GLN A 54 -11.58 -5.00 13.27
CA GLN A 54 -10.75 -5.35 14.42
C GLN A 54 -9.32 -4.85 14.22
N LEU A 55 -8.68 -4.43 15.32
CA LEU A 55 -7.31 -3.91 15.30
C LEU A 55 -6.32 -4.87 14.60
N GLY A 56 -6.45 -6.19 14.85
CA GLY A 56 -5.63 -7.24 14.24
C GLY A 56 -5.98 -7.61 12.79
N GLY A 57 -7.04 -7.04 12.22
CA GLY A 57 -7.46 -7.20 10.83
C GLY A 57 -7.72 -8.64 10.37
N PHE A 58 -7.65 -8.88 9.06
CA PHE A 58 -7.84 -10.18 8.43
C PHE A 58 -6.84 -11.23 8.92
N LYS A 59 -5.63 -10.80 9.29
CA LYS A 59 -4.56 -11.66 9.82
C LYS A 59 -4.77 -12.08 11.27
N ASP A 60 -5.66 -11.42 12.01
CA ASP A 60 -5.86 -11.66 13.44
C ASP A 60 -4.54 -11.54 14.21
N GLU A 61 -3.79 -10.47 13.93
CA GLU A 61 -2.44 -10.28 14.45
C GLU A 61 -2.44 -10.24 15.99
N GLU A 62 -1.83 -11.25 16.62
CA GLU A 62 -1.84 -11.45 18.08
C GLU A 62 -1.21 -10.27 18.84
N ASN A 63 -0.22 -9.59 18.25
CA ASN A 63 0.47 -8.45 18.85
C ASN A 63 -0.16 -7.09 18.52
N ALA A 64 -1.32 -7.06 17.88
CA ALA A 64 -1.97 -5.83 17.42
C ALA A 64 -2.09 -4.77 18.54
N HIS A 65 -2.41 -5.20 19.76
CA HIS A 65 -2.60 -4.31 20.91
C HIS A 65 -1.31 -3.63 21.41
N SER A 66 -0.14 -4.21 21.17
CA SER A 66 1.16 -3.62 21.55
C SER A 66 1.84 -2.89 20.38
N LYS A 67 1.42 -3.17 19.15
CA LYS A 67 1.98 -2.57 17.92
C LYS A 67 1.61 -1.11 17.74
N TRP A 68 0.35 -0.73 18.03
CA TRP A 68 -0.16 0.63 17.82
C TRP A 68 -0.49 1.33 19.13
N SER A 69 -0.13 2.61 19.20
CA SER A 69 -0.50 3.51 20.28
C SER A 69 -1.97 3.88 20.16
N ARG A 70 -2.70 3.75 21.27
CA ARG A 70 -4.13 4.05 21.36
C ARG A 70 -4.38 4.98 22.54
N LEU A 71 -5.45 5.78 22.48
CA LEU A 71 -5.81 6.70 23.59
C LEU A 71 -6.09 5.96 24.90
N ASP A 72 -6.62 4.73 24.82
CA ASP A 72 -6.92 3.86 25.97
C ASP A 72 -5.73 2.98 26.37
N SER A 73 -4.72 2.87 25.52
CA SER A 73 -3.56 2.01 25.71
C SER A 73 -2.34 2.61 24.98
N PRO A 74 -1.73 3.67 25.53
CA PRO A 74 -0.53 4.25 24.96
C PRO A 74 0.62 3.25 24.94
N ARG A 75 1.51 3.35 23.95
CA ARG A 75 2.77 2.59 23.96
C ARG A 75 3.76 3.22 24.93
N ASP A 76 4.72 2.41 25.37
CA ASP A 76 5.79 2.85 26.27
C ASP A 76 6.48 4.13 25.76
N GLY A 77 6.56 5.14 26.62
CA GLY A 77 7.20 6.42 26.33
C GLY A 77 6.34 7.43 25.57
N VAL A 78 5.05 7.16 25.34
CA VAL A 78 4.11 8.11 24.74
C VAL A 78 2.93 8.33 25.68
N SER A 79 2.61 9.59 25.99
CA SER A 79 1.44 9.93 26.81
C SER A 79 0.14 9.93 25.99
N LYS A 80 -1.00 9.90 26.68
CA LYS A 80 -2.31 10.01 26.02
C LYS A 80 -2.48 11.35 25.31
N GLU A 81 -1.99 12.42 25.93
CA GLU A 81 -2.05 13.79 25.41
C GLU A 81 -1.22 13.90 24.12
N GLN A 82 -0.04 13.27 24.09
CA GLN A 82 0.77 13.21 22.87
C GLN A 82 0.08 12.44 21.75
N ILE A 83 -0.61 11.34 22.06
CA ILE A 83 -1.39 10.59 21.05
C ILE A 83 -2.53 11.45 20.51
N GLN A 84 -3.24 12.17 21.39
CA GLN A 84 -4.31 13.08 21.01
C GLN A 84 -3.79 14.18 20.08
N GLU A 85 -2.68 14.82 20.43
CA GLU A 85 -2.02 15.85 19.61
C GLU A 85 -1.61 15.29 18.24
N ILE A 86 -0.99 14.10 18.20
CA ILE A 86 -0.60 13.42 16.95
C ILE A 86 -1.82 13.21 16.04
N ILE A 87 -2.94 12.74 16.60
CA ILE A 87 -4.18 12.50 15.86
C ILE A 87 -4.71 13.83 15.33
N GLU A 88 -4.89 14.84 16.18
CA GLU A 88 -5.43 16.15 15.79
C GLU A 88 -4.61 16.78 14.67
N ARG A 89 -3.29 16.80 14.81
CA ARG A 89 -2.38 17.32 13.77
C ARG A 89 -2.42 16.51 12.49
N PHE A 90 -2.57 15.19 12.58
CA PHE A 90 -2.74 14.33 11.42
C PHE A 90 -4.05 14.61 10.68
N LEU A 91 -5.17 14.78 11.40
CA LEU A 91 -6.47 15.06 10.79
C LEU A 91 -6.51 16.48 10.18
N ASN A 92 -5.87 17.46 10.83
CA ASN A 92 -5.81 18.85 10.37
C ASN A 92 -4.77 19.10 9.25
N GLY A 93 -3.91 18.11 8.95
CA GLY A 93 -2.83 18.27 7.98
C GLY A 93 -1.77 19.29 8.44
N THR A 94 -1.31 19.18 9.68
CA THR A 94 -0.23 19.99 10.28
C THR A 94 0.92 19.12 10.82
N THR A 95 1.21 18.03 10.11
CA THR A 95 2.21 17.02 10.48
C THR A 95 3.64 17.47 10.25
N GLY A 96 3.86 18.46 9.37
CA GLY A 96 5.17 18.90 8.92
C GLY A 96 5.72 18.11 7.73
N MET A 97 4.89 17.24 7.14
CA MET A 97 5.19 16.45 5.95
C MET A 97 4.25 16.90 4.83
N GLY A 98 4.74 17.74 3.92
CA GLY A 98 3.90 18.49 2.98
C GLY A 98 2.94 17.62 2.16
N PHE A 99 3.37 16.43 1.74
CA PHE A 99 2.52 15.51 0.97
C PHE A 99 1.38 14.89 1.79
N ILE A 100 1.60 14.65 3.09
CA ILE A 100 0.57 14.16 4.01
C ILE A 100 -0.40 15.28 4.36
N ASP A 101 0.15 16.46 4.64
CA ASP A 101 -0.60 17.67 5.00
C ASP A 101 -1.54 18.10 3.87
N ALA A 102 -1.03 18.12 2.63
CA ALA A 102 -1.81 18.40 1.43
C ALA A 102 -2.99 17.43 1.26
N SER A 103 -2.76 16.12 1.43
CA SER A 103 -3.80 15.11 1.29
C SER A 103 -4.91 15.22 2.33
N GLN A 104 -4.55 15.52 3.58
CA GLN A 104 -5.54 15.67 4.64
C GLN A 104 -6.40 16.92 4.44
N ARG A 105 -5.79 18.02 3.99
CA ARG A 105 -6.51 19.26 3.66
C ARG A 105 -7.40 19.10 2.43
N GLU A 106 -6.90 18.44 1.37
CA GLU A 106 -7.70 18.10 0.18
C GLU A 106 -8.94 17.27 0.58
N CYS A 107 -8.73 16.20 1.36
CA CYS A 107 -9.80 15.34 1.84
C CYS A 107 -10.81 16.12 2.68
N TYR A 108 -10.34 16.97 3.59
CA TYR A 108 -11.21 17.76 4.44
C TYR A 108 -12.09 18.74 3.66
N HIS A 109 -11.53 19.43 2.67
CA HIS A 109 -12.23 20.46 1.92
C HIS A 109 -13.10 19.93 0.77
N THR A 110 -12.76 18.78 0.19
CA THR A 110 -13.40 18.28 -1.03
C THR A 110 -14.13 16.95 -0.85
N GLY A 111 -13.86 16.23 0.24
CA GLY A 111 -14.27 14.84 0.41
C GLY A 111 -13.55 13.87 -0.53
N TYR A 112 -12.44 14.27 -1.14
CA TYR A 112 -11.66 13.44 -2.04
C TYR A 112 -10.17 13.59 -1.77
N THR A 113 -9.41 12.52 -2.01
CA THR A 113 -7.96 12.60 -2.21
C THR A 113 -7.52 11.44 -3.10
N SER A 114 -6.44 11.62 -3.86
CA SER A 114 -5.98 10.63 -4.84
C SER A 114 -5.57 9.30 -4.18
N ASN A 115 -5.73 8.17 -4.90
CA ASN A 115 -5.35 6.85 -4.38
C ASN A 115 -3.87 6.80 -3.92
N ARG A 116 -2.96 7.45 -4.65
CA ARG A 116 -1.55 7.60 -4.27
C ARG A 116 -1.38 8.29 -2.92
N ALA A 117 -2.12 9.36 -2.69
CA ALA A 117 -2.09 10.10 -1.44
C ALA A 117 -2.67 9.25 -0.29
N ARG A 118 -3.82 8.57 -0.50
CA ARG A 118 -4.42 7.66 0.50
C ARG A 118 -3.44 6.59 1.00
N GLN A 119 -2.66 5.98 0.08
CA GLN A 119 -1.65 4.98 0.45
C GLN A 119 -0.55 5.56 1.34
N ASN A 120 -0.08 6.77 1.03
CA ASN A 120 0.96 7.45 1.79
C ASN A 120 0.45 7.87 3.17
N VAL A 121 -0.75 8.44 3.24
CA VAL A 121 -1.42 8.84 4.49
C VAL A 121 -1.62 7.63 5.41
N ALA A 122 -2.17 6.54 4.88
CA ALA A 122 -2.39 5.32 5.66
C ALA A 122 -1.07 4.70 6.15
N SER A 123 -0.03 4.71 5.32
CA SER A 123 1.29 4.22 5.72
C SER A 123 1.94 5.13 6.76
N PHE A 124 1.80 6.45 6.62
CA PHE A 124 2.32 7.40 7.58
C PHE A 124 1.71 7.20 8.97
N LEU A 125 0.39 7.15 9.07
CA LEU A 125 -0.30 6.91 10.35
C LEU A 125 0.10 5.57 10.97
N ALA A 126 -0.03 4.49 10.20
CA ALA A 126 0.07 3.13 10.75
C ALA A 126 1.52 2.62 10.92
N LYS A 127 2.48 3.14 10.15
CA LYS A 127 3.87 2.62 10.08
C LYS A 127 4.93 3.61 10.50
N HIS A 128 4.72 4.93 10.36
CA HIS A 128 5.69 5.93 10.81
C HIS A 128 5.37 6.45 12.21
N LEU A 129 4.09 6.75 12.46
CA LEU A 129 3.58 7.26 13.73
C LEU A 129 3.15 6.11 14.68
N TYR A 130 2.92 4.91 14.14
CA TYR A 130 2.41 3.76 14.90
C TYR A 130 1.12 4.07 15.69
N ILE A 131 0.24 4.87 15.10
CA ILE A 131 -1.10 5.14 15.65
C ILE A 131 -2.08 4.08 15.16
N ASP A 132 -3.13 3.83 15.95
CA ASP A 132 -4.24 2.95 15.57
C ASP A 132 -4.77 3.30 14.18
N TRP A 133 -4.61 2.37 13.24
CA TRP A 133 -4.98 2.59 11.85
C TRP A 133 -6.49 2.80 11.67
N ARG A 134 -7.32 2.33 12.63
CA ARG A 134 -8.77 2.47 12.58
C ARG A 134 -9.20 3.92 12.69
N ILE A 135 -8.43 4.77 13.36
CA ILE A 135 -8.68 6.21 13.44
C ILE A 135 -8.66 6.84 12.05
N GLY A 136 -7.68 6.46 11.22
CA GLY A 136 -7.63 6.91 9.84
C GLY A 136 -8.75 6.34 8.97
N ALA A 137 -9.12 5.06 9.18
CA ALA A 137 -10.24 4.44 8.49
C ALA A 137 -11.57 5.12 8.81
N GLU A 138 -11.82 5.44 10.07
CA GLU A 138 -13.01 6.17 10.55
C GLU A 138 -13.02 7.61 10.05
N TRP A 139 -11.87 8.31 10.05
CA TRP A 139 -11.76 9.64 9.45
C TRP A 139 -12.17 9.64 7.97
N TYR A 140 -11.65 8.68 7.21
CA TYR A 140 -11.96 8.56 5.79
C TYR A 140 -13.40 8.11 5.54
N GLU A 141 -13.99 7.33 6.45
CA GLU A 141 -15.42 7.03 6.43
C GLU A 141 -16.29 8.27 6.59
N CYS A 142 -15.89 9.20 7.46
CA CYS A 142 -16.61 10.45 7.67
C CYS A 142 -16.44 11.45 6.51
N MET A 143 -15.24 11.51 5.90
CA MET A 143 -14.90 12.58 4.96
C MET A 143 -15.10 12.21 3.49
N LEU A 144 -14.88 10.95 3.08
CA LEU A 144 -14.83 10.61 1.66
C LEU A 144 -16.22 10.59 1.02
N VAL A 145 -16.37 11.36 -0.07
CA VAL A 145 -17.57 11.34 -0.92
C VAL A 145 -17.76 10.00 -1.63
N ASP A 146 -16.65 9.26 -1.85
CA ASP A 146 -16.61 7.96 -2.51
C ASP A 146 -16.53 6.79 -1.53
N TYR A 147 -16.86 7.01 -0.25
CA TYR A 147 -16.76 5.98 0.78
C TYR A 147 -17.50 4.69 0.39
N ASP A 148 -16.74 3.60 0.37
CA ASP A 148 -17.23 2.24 0.31
C ASP A 148 -16.60 1.44 1.46
N VAL A 149 -17.44 0.86 2.32
CA VAL A 149 -17.00 0.15 3.54
C VAL A 149 -15.93 -0.90 3.25
N SER A 150 -16.11 -1.70 2.20
CA SER A 150 -15.19 -2.78 1.86
C SER A 150 -13.86 -2.24 1.38
N SER A 151 -13.90 -1.25 0.49
CA SER A 151 -12.72 -0.66 -0.12
C SER A 151 -11.95 0.18 0.88
N ASN A 152 -12.60 1.02 1.68
CA ASN A 152 -11.94 1.86 2.69
C ASN A 152 -11.24 0.99 3.74
N TRP A 153 -12.00 0.22 4.51
CA TRP A 153 -11.46 -0.57 5.62
C TRP A 153 -10.47 -1.64 5.14
N GLY A 154 -10.75 -2.28 4.01
CA GLY A 154 -9.86 -3.29 3.42
C GLY A 154 -8.51 -2.71 2.98
N ASN A 155 -8.50 -1.53 2.35
CA ASN A 155 -7.24 -0.86 1.96
C ASN A 155 -6.46 -0.35 3.18
N TRP A 156 -7.13 0.18 4.20
CA TRP A 156 -6.48 0.57 5.46
C TRP A 156 -5.78 -0.62 6.12
N GLN A 157 -6.43 -1.78 6.19
CA GLN A 157 -5.80 -3.00 6.68
C GLN A 157 -4.61 -3.45 5.83
N TYR A 158 -4.76 -3.37 4.50
CA TYR A 158 -3.69 -3.73 3.56
C TYR A 158 -2.43 -2.91 3.86
N VAL A 159 -2.56 -1.59 3.97
CA VAL A 159 -1.43 -0.67 4.22
C VAL A 159 -0.91 -0.77 5.67
N ALA A 160 -1.78 -0.96 6.67
CA ALA A 160 -1.39 -1.16 8.06
C ALA A 160 -0.65 -2.49 8.31
N GLY A 161 -0.71 -3.41 7.34
CA GLY A 161 -0.04 -4.71 7.34
C GLY A 161 -0.83 -5.84 8.01
N VAL A 162 -2.06 -5.57 8.48
CA VAL A 162 -2.96 -6.57 9.07
C VAL A 162 -3.99 -7.14 8.10
N GLY A 163 -4.00 -6.66 6.86
CA GLY A 163 -4.78 -7.20 5.76
C GLY A 163 -4.04 -8.29 4.96
N ASN A 164 -4.58 -8.65 3.81
CA ASN A 164 -4.04 -9.68 2.91
C ASN A 164 -2.88 -9.16 2.03
N ASP A 165 -1.85 -8.57 2.64
CA ASP A 165 -0.63 -8.21 1.90
C ASP A 165 0.27 -9.46 1.74
N PRO A 166 0.46 -9.98 0.51
CA PRO A 166 1.33 -11.13 0.25
C PRO A 166 2.81 -10.84 0.50
N ARG A 167 3.20 -9.57 0.68
CA ARG A 167 4.58 -9.12 0.92
C ARG A 167 4.92 -8.92 2.39
N GLY A 168 3.97 -9.17 3.29
CA GLY A 168 4.21 -9.12 4.74
C GLY A 168 4.22 -7.70 5.32
N ASN A 169 4.89 -7.54 6.47
CA ASN A 169 4.84 -6.30 7.26
C ASN A 169 5.83 -5.21 6.81
N ASP A 170 6.72 -5.52 5.87
CA ASP A 170 7.91 -4.72 5.53
C ASP A 170 7.63 -3.55 4.58
N ARG A 171 6.42 -3.43 4.02
CA ARG A 171 6.06 -2.33 3.13
C ARG A 171 5.77 -1.08 3.93
N ILE A 172 6.63 -0.08 3.78
CA ILE A 172 6.49 1.26 4.34
C ILE A 172 6.73 2.26 3.20
N PHE A 173 5.79 3.17 2.99
CA PHE A 173 5.99 4.26 2.05
C PHE A 173 6.83 5.35 2.69
N ASN A 174 7.87 5.81 2.02
CA ASN A 174 8.57 7.03 2.41
C ASN A 174 7.82 8.21 1.77
N PRO A 175 7.06 9.02 2.54
CA PRO A 175 6.23 10.09 1.98
C PRO A 175 7.06 11.16 1.26
N VAL A 176 8.31 11.40 1.68
CA VAL A 176 9.20 12.35 1.00
C VAL A 176 9.60 11.81 -0.37
N LYS A 177 10.05 10.56 -0.45
CA LYS A 177 10.37 9.92 -1.73
C LYS A 177 9.16 9.92 -2.66
N GLN A 178 7.97 9.60 -2.14
CA GLN A 178 6.74 9.56 -2.91
C GLN A 178 6.34 10.94 -3.42
N ALA A 179 6.50 12.00 -2.61
CA ALA A 179 6.30 13.37 -3.06
C ALA A 179 7.20 13.70 -4.25
N PHE A 180 8.49 13.35 -4.20
CA PHE A 180 9.38 13.55 -5.35
C PHE A 180 9.03 12.72 -6.59
N ASP A 181 8.52 11.50 -6.41
CA ASP A 181 8.18 10.62 -7.53
C ASP A 181 6.89 11.06 -8.26
N TYR A 182 5.91 11.59 -7.51
CA TYR A 182 4.53 11.83 -7.97
C TYR A 182 4.11 13.31 -7.99
N ASP A 183 4.85 14.18 -7.31
CA ASP A 183 4.67 15.64 -7.32
C ASP A 183 6.03 16.33 -7.56
N PRO A 184 6.71 16.07 -8.69
CA PRO A 184 8.10 16.48 -8.91
C PRO A 184 8.33 18.00 -8.92
N LYS A 185 7.25 18.78 -9.00
CA LYS A 185 7.26 20.25 -8.98
C LYS A 185 6.61 20.84 -7.72
N ALA A 186 6.18 19.99 -6.77
CA ALA A 186 5.42 20.38 -5.59
C ALA A 186 4.09 21.11 -5.89
N GLU A 187 3.52 20.97 -7.09
CA GLU A 187 2.30 21.67 -7.49
C GLU A 187 1.11 21.23 -6.64
N TYR A 188 1.02 19.92 -6.32
CA TYR A 188 -0.04 19.40 -5.46
C TYR A 188 0.12 19.86 -4.01
N VAL A 189 1.33 19.80 -3.46
CA VAL A 189 1.58 20.28 -2.09
C VAL A 189 1.30 21.77 -1.96
N LEU A 190 1.79 22.60 -2.89
CA LEU A 190 1.58 24.05 -2.86
C LEU A 190 0.13 24.46 -3.16
N ALA A 191 -0.67 23.60 -3.78
CA ALA A 191 -2.09 23.84 -3.96
C ALA A 191 -2.88 23.77 -2.65
N TRP A 192 -2.46 22.90 -1.72
CA TRP A 192 -3.20 22.61 -0.47
C TRP A 192 -2.51 23.09 0.81
N VAL A 193 -1.21 23.40 0.75
CA VAL A 193 -0.41 23.90 1.88
C VAL A 193 0.08 25.31 1.54
N ASP A 194 -0.85 26.24 1.59
CA ASP A 194 -0.68 27.63 1.16
C ASP A 194 0.51 28.34 1.83
N GLU A 195 0.79 28.03 3.10
CA GLU A 195 1.88 28.61 3.88
C GLU A 195 3.28 28.22 3.40
N LEU A 196 3.38 27.21 2.52
CA LEU A 196 4.65 26.83 1.87
C LEU A 196 4.84 27.48 0.50
N ARG A 197 3.85 28.25 0.02
CA ARG A 197 3.99 29.00 -1.24
C ARG A 197 5.09 30.04 -1.08
N GLY A 198 6.06 30.02 -2.00
CA GLY A 198 7.23 30.89 -1.95
C GLY A 198 8.49 30.23 -1.37
N VAL A 199 8.42 28.96 -0.98
CA VAL A 199 9.61 28.12 -0.75
C VAL A 199 10.06 27.53 -2.09
N ASP A 200 11.31 27.75 -2.48
CA ASP A 200 11.82 27.30 -3.79
C ASP A 200 12.37 25.87 -3.78
N GLU A 201 12.95 25.43 -2.66
CA GLU A 201 13.58 24.11 -2.57
C GLU A 201 12.54 23.02 -2.27
N LEU A 202 12.30 22.13 -3.23
CA LEU A 202 11.34 21.01 -3.12
C LEU A 202 11.50 20.19 -1.83
N GLY A 203 12.74 19.95 -1.39
CA GLY A 203 13.02 19.22 -0.15
C GLY A 203 12.43 19.90 1.09
N GLN A 204 12.42 21.24 1.10
CA GLN A 204 11.84 22.07 2.15
C GLN A 204 10.32 22.13 2.07
N ILE A 205 9.75 22.12 0.86
CA ILE A 205 8.29 22.03 0.67
C ILE A 205 7.77 20.68 1.19
N PHE A 206 8.45 19.58 0.88
CA PHE A 206 8.02 18.25 1.35
C PHE A 206 8.33 18.00 2.83
N GLN A 207 9.25 18.78 3.42
CA GLN A 207 9.67 18.68 4.82
C GLN A 207 9.88 20.07 5.41
N ALA A 208 8.79 20.69 5.88
CA ALA A 208 8.76 22.09 6.32
C ALA A 208 9.82 22.42 7.39
N TRP A 209 10.13 21.47 8.28
CA TRP A 209 11.16 21.62 9.32
C TRP A 209 12.59 21.83 8.79
N THR A 210 12.85 21.53 7.52
CA THR A 210 14.18 21.69 6.89
C THR A 210 14.41 23.10 6.30
N ILE A 211 13.41 23.99 6.40
CA ILE A 211 13.60 25.41 6.13
C ILE A 211 14.54 25.94 7.22
N ASN A 212 15.72 26.42 6.82
CA ASN A 212 16.73 26.93 7.77
C ASN A 212 16.77 28.46 7.80
N ASP A 213 16.26 29.11 6.75
CA ASP A 213 16.22 30.57 6.64
C ASP A 213 15.14 31.12 7.58
N GLN A 214 15.57 31.90 8.58
CA GLN A 214 14.69 32.47 9.59
C GLN A 214 13.87 33.65 9.04
N GLU A 215 14.48 34.49 8.22
CA GLU A 215 13.79 35.62 7.58
C GLU A 215 12.68 35.08 6.68
N LYS A 216 12.95 33.99 5.94
CA LYS A 216 11.94 33.33 5.11
C LYS A 216 10.78 32.77 5.93
N LYS A 217 11.06 32.16 7.09
CA LYS A 217 10.00 31.65 7.98
C LYS A 217 9.11 32.76 8.53
N GLU A 218 9.71 33.89 8.87
CA GLU A 218 8.99 35.07 9.37
C GLU A 218 8.15 35.71 8.27
N GLU A 219 8.70 35.85 7.05
CA GLU A 219 7.99 36.32 5.86
C GLU A 219 6.74 35.47 5.57
N LEU A 220 6.89 34.15 5.64
CA LEU A 220 5.80 33.20 5.39
C LEU A 220 4.86 33.01 6.60
N GLY A 221 5.18 33.58 7.77
CA GLY A 221 4.38 33.40 8.99
C GLY A 221 4.40 31.98 9.57
N ILE A 222 5.41 31.17 9.22
CA ILE A 222 5.50 29.76 9.62
C ILE A 222 6.52 29.48 10.74
N ALA A 223 7.25 30.51 11.19
CA ALA A 223 8.36 30.39 12.15
C ALA A 223 7.99 29.62 13.43
N ASP A 224 6.81 29.93 13.99
CA ASP A 224 6.34 29.35 15.26
C ASP A 224 5.38 28.16 15.07
N THR A 225 5.13 27.75 13.82
CA THR A 225 4.20 26.65 13.55
C THR A 225 4.80 25.30 13.94
N GLU A 226 3.97 24.41 14.47
CA GLU A 226 4.39 23.06 14.86
C GLU A 226 4.90 22.23 13.68
N MET A 227 4.48 22.54 12.45
CA MET A 227 4.98 21.89 11.24
C MET A 227 6.48 22.12 11.04
N VAL A 228 6.98 23.30 11.42
CA VAL A 228 8.39 23.68 11.29
C VAL A 228 9.15 23.36 12.57
N THR A 229 8.61 23.71 13.73
CA THR A 229 9.31 23.59 15.02
C THR A 229 9.33 22.15 15.54
N ASN A 230 8.21 21.43 15.43
CA ASN A 230 8.02 20.10 15.99
C ASN A 230 7.23 19.18 15.04
N PRO A 231 7.79 18.81 13.87
CA PRO A 231 7.11 17.90 12.95
C PRO A 231 6.86 16.53 13.62
N LEU A 232 5.72 15.91 13.33
CA LEU A 232 5.33 14.62 13.93
C LEU A 232 6.33 13.50 13.64
N LYS A 233 7.01 13.58 12.49
CA LYS A 233 8.08 12.65 12.11
C LYS A 233 9.14 13.36 11.29
N ARG A 234 10.40 13.30 11.75
CA ARG A 234 11.56 13.66 10.94
C ARG A 234 12.03 12.42 10.17
N ILE A 235 12.03 12.50 8.84
CA ILE A 235 12.51 11.42 7.98
C ILE A 235 13.82 11.90 7.35
N ASP A 236 14.94 11.24 7.66
CA ASP A 236 16.22 11.59 7.02
C ASP A 236 16.24 11.05 5.59
N PHE A 237 15.76 11.88 4.66
CA PHE A 237 15.78 11.61 3.24
C PHE A 237 16.40 12.79 2.50
N LYS A 238 17.57 12.55 1.92
CA LYS A 238 18.29 13.50 1.06
C LYS A 238 18.27 12.99 -0.36
N ILE A 239 17.79 13.81 -1.28
CA ILE A 239 17.93 13.51 -2.71
C ILE A 239 19.34 13.88 -3.14
N ASN A 240 20.13 12.88 -3.50
CA ASN A 240 21.29 13.13 -4.36
C ASN A 240 20.74 13.58 -5.71
N ARG A 241 20.90 14.87 -6.05
CA ARG A 241 20.71 15.38 -7.42
C ARG A 241 21.78 14.73 -8.32
N GLY A 242 21.52 13.50 -8.74
CA GLY A 242 22.27 12.81 -9.78
C GLY A 242 21.92 13.40 -11.14
N ARG A 243 22.81 14.26 -11.63
CA ARG A 243 22.93 14.76 -13.00
C ARG A 243 22.46 13.73 -14.05
N GLY A 244 21.56 14.13 -14.94
CA GLY A 244 21.18 13.32 -16.09
C GLY A 244 22.34 13.07 -17.07
N GLY A 245 22.27 11.93 -17.76
CA GLY A 245 22.95 11.66 -19.03
C GLY A 245 24.19 10.76 -18.98
N GLY A 246 24.14 9.63 -19.69
CA GLY A 246 25.34 8.94 -20.17
C GLY A 246 25.27 7.40 -20.15
N GLY A 247 24.88 6.80 -21.28
CA GLY A 247 25.13 5.39 -21.53
C GLY A 247 26.64 5.09 -21.58
N GLY A 248 27.02 3.90 -21.12
CA GLY A 248 28.41 3.45 -21.17
C GLY A 248 28.63 2.11 -20.46
N ARG A 249 28.71 1.04 -21.25
CA ARG A 249 28.99 -0.35 -20.86
C ARG A 249 30.38 -0.52 -20.21
N GLY A 250 30.54 -1.54 -19.36
CA GLY A 250 31.77 -2.34 -19.39
C GLY A 250 32.19 -3.05 -18.09
N GLY A 251 32.04 -4.39 -18.08
CA GLY A 251 32.82 -5.33 -17.23
C GLY A 251 32.02 -5.94 -16.07
N GLY A 252 31.47 -7.16 -16.09
CA GLY A 252 31.78 -8.35 -16.87
C GLY A 252 32.35 -9.43 -15.94
N ARG A 253 31.50 -10.34 -15.43
CA ARG A 253 31.88 -11.75 -15.13
C ARG A 253 30.70 -12.66 -15.50
N GLY A 254 30.93 -13.46 -16.53
CA GLY A 254 29.92 -14.21 -17.27
C GLY A 254 29.36 -15.43 -16.55
N ARG A 255 28.14 -15.79 -16.95
CA ARG A 255 27.57 -17.13 -16.83
C ARG A 255 27.51 -17.75 -18.23
N PRO A 256 27.97 -18.99 -18.45
CA PRO A 256 27.81 -19.65 -19.73
C PRO A 256 26.37 -20.16 -19.92
N PRO A 257 25.94 -20.38 -21.18
CA PRO A 257 24.54 -20.44 -21.57
C PRO A 257 23.97 -21.87 -21.51
N TYR A 258 22.63 -21.90 -21.43
CA TYR A 258 21.78 -23.09 -21.48
C TYR A 258 21.97 -23.89 -22.77
N ARG A 259 21.95 -25.23 -22.68
CA ARG A 259 21.67 -26.15 -23.80
C ARG A 259 20.57 -27.14 -23.38
N PRO A 260 19.55 -27.39 -24.23
CA PRO A 260 18.45 -28.32 -23.95
C PRO A 260 18.68 -29.70 -24.59
N HIS A 261 18.18 -30.75 -23.93
CA HIS A 261 17.89 -32.14 -24.37
C HIS A 261 18.19 -33.06 -23.17
N GLY A 262 17.41 -34.08 -22.80
CA GLY A 262 16.37 -34.85 -23.47
C GLY A 262 16.48 -36.29 -22.93
N GLY A 263 15.36 -37.00 -22.78
CA GLY A 263 15.35 -38.47 -22.70
C GLY A 263 15.48 -39.12 -21.32
N ASP A 264 14.38 -39.70 -20.88
CA ASP A 264 14.24 -41.09 -20.38
C ASP A 264 15.46 -41.77 -19.75
N ARG A 265 15.31 -42.23 -18.49
CA ARG A 265 15.14 -43.67 -18.18
C ARG A 265 15.23 -43.97 -16.69
N TRP A 266 14.24 -44.74 -16.28
CA TRP A 266 14.25 -45.73 -15.21
C TRP A 266 15.56 -46.50 -15.04
N MET A 267 16.05 -46.60 -13.79
CA MET A 267 16.53 -47.80 -13.07
C MET A 267 16.56 -47.37 -11.58
N GLY A 268 16.06 -48.08 -10.57
CA GLY A 268 15.94 -49.52 -10.38
C GLY A 268 16.85 -49.91 -9.20
N ARG A 269 16.29 -50.64 -8.22
CA ARG A 269 16.96 -51.45 -7.16
C ARG A 269 17.60 -50.70 -5.99
N ARG A 270 17.65 -51.22 -4.76
CA ARG A 270 17.02 -52.37 -4.03
C ARG A 270 17.55 -52.29 -2.58
N SER A 271 16.75 -52.81 -1.63
CA SER A 271 17.16 -53.51 -0.39
C SER A 271 17.94 -52.72 0.68
N GLY A 272 17.73 -52.87 1.99
CA GLY A 272 17.12 -53.95 2.77
C GLY A 272 16.82 -53.52 4.24
N PRO A 273 16.55 -54.47 5.17
CA PRO A 273 15.54 -54.31 6.23
C PRO A 273 16.06 -54.41 7.69
N GLY A 274 15.18 -54.14 8.65
CA GLY A 274 15.32 -54.41 10.09
C GLY A 274 14.93 -53.18 10.93
N ASP A 275 14.31 -53.26 12.11
CA ASP A 275 13.81 -54.35 12.93
C ASP A 275 12.87 -53.75 14.00
N GLN A 276 12.02 -54.61 14.54
CA GLN A 276 11.11 -54.58 15.68
C GLN A 276 11.05 -53.38 16.67
N GLY A 277 9.81 -53.04 17.06
CA GLY A 277 9.49 -52.30 18.28
C GLY A 277 8.01 -52.40 18.65
N ARG A 278 7.70 -53.32 19.57
CA ARG A 278 6.37 -53.64 20.14
C ARG A 278 5.70 -52.47 20.88
N GLY A 279 4.37 -52.50 20.94
CA GLY A 279 3.60 -51.82 21.98
C GLY A 279 2.10 -51.72 21.67
N GLY A 280 1.33 -52.76 21.96
CA GLY A 280 -0.13 -52.72 21.93
C GLY A 280 -0.72 -52.39 23.29
N PHE A 281 -1.82 -51.63 23.31
CA PHE A 281 -2.81 -51.65 24.40
C PHE A 281 -4.23 -51.43 23.85
N HIS A 282 -5.15 -52.17 24.46
CA HIS A 282 -6.57 -52.32 24.16
C HIS A 282 -7.44 -51.08 24.41
N GLY A 283 -8.58 -51.01 23.69
CA GLY A 283 -9.87 -50.92 24.38
C GLY A 283 -10.80 -49.73 24.05
N GLY A 284 -11.74 -49.96 23.13
CA GLY A 284 -13.18 -49.82 23.44
C GLY A 284 -13.88 -48.45 23.41
N ARG A 285 -14.65 -48.24 22.31
CA ARG A 285 -15.98 -47.59 22.19
C ARG A 285 -16.16 -46.10 22.53
N GLY A 286 -16.74 -45.36 21.58
CA GLY A 286 -17.61 -44.22 21.90
C GLY A 286 -17.66 -43.08 20.89
N ASP A 287 -18.49 -43.24 19.86
CA ASP A 287 -19.36 -42.24 19.22
C ASP A 287 -18.86 -40.82 18.78
N ARG A 288 -19.02 -40.61 17.46
CA ARG A 288 -19.42 -39.37 16.74
C ARG A 288 -18.67 -38.04 16.98
N GLY A 289 -17.78 -37.71 16.03
CA GLY A 289 -17.30 -36.36 15.76
C GLY A 289 -16.95 -36.18 14.27
N PHE A 290 -17.53 -35.15 13.63
CA PHE A 290 -17.49 -34.88 12.20
C PHE A 290 -16.06 -34.78 11.62
N HIS A 291 -15.82 -35.52 10.53
CA HIS A 291 -14.58 -35.49 9.75
C HIS A 291 -14.45 -34.24 8.88
N GLN A 292 -13.27 -33.64 8.96
CA GLN A 292 -12.64 -32.81 7.94
C GLN A 292 -12.77 -33.40 6.52
N ALA A 293 -13.06 -32.54 5.54
CA ALA A 293 -12.70 -32.77 4.14
C ALA A 293 -11.76 -31.65 3.68
N ARG A 294 -10.45 -31.87 3.88
CA ARG A 294 -9.39 -31.20 3.10
C ARG A 294 -9.36 -31.84 1.71
N ARG A 295 -9.64 -31.07 0.65
CA ARG A 295 -9.23 -31.40 -0.73
C ARG A 295 -8.51 -30.22 -1.37
N LEU A 296 -7.19 -30.35 -1.37
CA LEU A 296 -6.25 -30.10 -2.48
C LEU A 296 -6.73 -29.15 -3.60
N TYR A 297 -6.19 -27.92 -3.60
CA TYR A 297 -5.86 -27.21 -4.83
C TYR A 297 -4.35 -27.04 -4.92
N ARG A 298 -3.77 -27.76 -5.88
CA ARG A 298 -2.34 -27.80 -6.19
C ARG A 298 -2.04 -26.61 -7.10
N GLY A 299 -1.31 -25.63 -6.59
CA GLY A 299 -0.94 -24.41 -7.30
C GLY A 299 -0.08 -24.67 -8.54
N GLY A 300 -0.47 -24.08 -9.67
CA GLY A 300 0.37 -23.91 -10.84
C GLY A 300 1.36 -22.76 -10.60
N ARG A 301 2.65 -23.03 -10.85
CA ARG A 301 3.73 -22.04 -10.78
C ARG A 301 3.69 -21.16 -12.04
N GLY A 302 3.24 -19.91 -11.90
CA GLY A 302 3.52 -18.81 -12.82
C GLY A 302 4.74 -18.02 -12.35
N SER A 303 5.55 -17.53 -13.29
CA SER A 303 6.83 -16.84 -13.07
C SER A 303 6.70 -15.57 -12.22
N GLY A 304 7.32 -15.57 -11.03
CA GLY A 304 7.26 -14.52 -10.03
C GLY A 304 8.12 -13.27 -10.28
N SER A 305 8.05 -12.67 -11.47
CA SER A 305 8.61 -11.32 -11.69
C SER A 305 7.52 -10.23 -11.62
N GLU A 306 6.30 -10.50 -12.09
CA GLU A 306 5.17 -9.56 -12.05
C GLU A 306 4.53 -9.40 -10.65
N LEU A 307 4.74 -10.38 -9.75
CA LEU A 307 4.19 -10.36 -8.39
C LEU A 307 4.93 -9.39 -7.44
N ARG A 308 6.01 -8.75 -7.88
CA ARG A 308 6.81 -7.82 -7.05
C ARG A 308 6.32 -6.37 -7.05
N THR A 309 5.52 -5.95 -8.02
CA THR A 309 4.92 -4.59 -8.07
C THR A 309 3.50 -4.65 -7.54
N GLY A 310 3.15 -3.85 -6.53
CA GLY A 310 1.88 -3.98 -5.80
C GLY A 310 0.72 -3.62 -6.69
N MET A 311 -0.47 -4.13 -6.39
CA MET A 311 -1.71 -3.73 -7.07
C MET A 311 -1.88 -2.20 -7.11
N MET A 312 -1.43 -1.58 -6.02
CA MET A 312 -1.38 -0.14 -5.75
C MET A 312 -0.24 0.64 -6.42
N ASP A 313 0.73 -0.01 -7.07
CA ASP A 313 1.99 0.61 -7.54
C ASP A 313 2.03 0.83 -9.06
N LYS A 314 1.00 0.44 -9.82
CA LYS A 314 0.99 0.51 -11.30
C LYS A 314 0.65 1.89 -11.89
N GLU A 315 0.41 2.91 -11.06
CA GLU A 315 -0.10 4.22 -11.49
C GLU A 315 0.88 5.05 -12.34
N ARG A 316 2.16 4.67 -12.44
CA ARG A 316 3.17 5.43 -13.19
C ARG A 316 3.33 4.98 -14.65
N GLU A 317 2.99 3.75 -14.99
CA GLU A 317 3.18 3.22 -16.35
C GLU A 317 2.06 3.68 -17.29
N ALA A 318 0.82 3.84 -16.80
CA ALA A 318 -0.32 4.23 -17.65
C ALA A 318 -0.34 5.71 -18.08
N ALA A 319 0.46 6.59 -17.46
CA ALA A 319 0.46 8.03 -17.72
C ALA A 319 1.61 8.50 -18.63
N ALA A 320 2.60 7.65 -18.91
CA ALA A 320 3.80 8.03 -19.66
C ALA A 320 3.69 7.83 -21.19
N ASP A 321 2.67 7.11 -21.65
CA ASP A 321 2.54 6.69 -23.07
C ASP A 321 1.48 7.49 -23.85
N ASN A 322 1.08 8.66 -23.36
CA ASN A 322 0.12 9.56 -24.02
C ASN A 322 0.71 10.96 -24.34
N GLU A 323 1.98 11.02 -24.73
CA GLU A 323 2.59 12.12 -25.50
C GLU A 323 3.19 11.63 -26.80
#